data_AF-A0ABD3FRX9-F1
#
_entry.id   AF-A0ABD3FRX9-F1
#
_cell.length_a   1.000
_cell.length_b   1.000
_cell.length_c   1.000
_cell.angle_alpha   90.00
_cell.angle_beta   90.00
_cell.angle_gamma   90.00
#
_symmetry.space_group_name_H-M   'P 1'
#
loop_
_entity.id
_entity.type
_entity.pdbx_description
1 polymer ?
#
loop_
_entity_poly.entity_id
_entity_poly.type
_entity_poly.pdbx_seq_one_letter_code
_entity_poly.pdbx_strand_id
1 'polypeptide(L)'
;MEEKITTRLRNTNFEGLCRQNVGFFDEKENATGALTADLATNATKVSLLSGEFQSRAFQAVFILVAALVISFAIPGAHASEVLSNIRTVAALGIEKKSVDVFDELLVEPLQKGSKEAQVNGLSLGFSSFIMMATHALIFWFGAKKVNDGTVGFTEMMRTLMAITMSIQTVSSASSFLGDAPKAGSTIFAIRDRVTPIDSFSPEGLRPAKVEGRLAKENRPSPYRWQATSAQVCLLFAFV
;
A
#
# COMPACT_ATOMS: atom_id res chain seq x y z
N MET A 1 -17.69 9.22 3.04
CA MET A 1 -18.12 7.93 2.45
C MET A 1 -17.39 6.77 3.10
N GLU A 2 -16.05 6.84 3.12
CA GLU A 2 -15.11 5.97 3.85
C GLU A 2 -15.68 5.26 5.08
N GLU A 3 -16.07 5.95 6.15
CA GLU A 3 -16.53 5.34 7.42
C GLU A 3 -17.66 4.29 7.26
N LYS A 4 -18.57 4.50 6.31
CA LYS A 4 -19.65 3.55 5.98
C LYS A 4 -19.13 2.31 5.25
N ILE A 5 -18.03 2.44 4.52
CA ILE A 5 -17.25 1.34 3.93
C ILE A 5 -16.45 0.65 5.03
N THR A 6 -15.74 1.39 5.91
CA THR A 6 -14.98 0.85 7.06
C THR A 6 -15.85 -0.04 7.94
N THR A 7 -17.02 0.44 8.34
CA THR A 7 -17.95 -0.28 9.21
C THR A 7 -18.52 -1.52 8.52
N ARG A 8 -18.85 -1.45 7.22
CA ARG A 8 -19.26 -2.63 6.44
C ARG A 8 -18.14 -3.65 6.31
N LEU A 9 -16.93 -3.20 5.98
CA LEU A 9 -15.75 -4.05 5.80
C LEU A 9 -15.36 -4.76 7.10
N ARG A 10 -15.41 -4.05 8.24
CA ARG A 10 -15.22 -4.63 9.58
C ARG A 10 -16.29 -5.65 9.92
N ASN A 11 -17.58 -5.31 9.74
CA ASN A 11 -18.68 -6.22 10.04
C ASN A 11 -18.58 -7.51 9.21
N THR A 12 -18.36 -7.38 7.90
CA THR A 12 -18.27 -8.55 6.99
C THR A 12 -16.99 -9.37 7.23
N ASN A 13 -15.86 -8.77 7.62
CA ASN A 13 -14.67 -9.54 8.02
C ASN A 13 -14.88 -10.24 9.37
N PHE A 14 -15.51 -9.58 10.34
CA PHE A 14 -15.86 -10.18 11.63
C PHE A 14 -16.87 -11.34 11.46
N GLU A 15 -17.88 -11.18 10.61
CA GLU A 15 -18.81 -12.24 10.20
C GLU A 15 -18.06 -13.41 9.54
N GLY A 16 -17.13 -13.12 8.62
CA GLY A 16 -16.24 -14.11 7.99
C GLY A 16 -15.36 -14.86 9.00
N LEU A 17 -14.86 -14.19 10.03
CA LEU A 17 -14.11 -14.80 11.14
C LEU A 17 -15.01 -15.67 12.02
N CYS A 18 -16.20 -15.20 12.39
CA CYS A 18 -17.15 -15.95 13.22
C CYS A 18 -17.71 -17.22 12.56
N ARG A 19 -17.59 -17.35 11.23
CA ARG A 19 -17.94 -18.59 10.51
C ARG A 19 -16.81 -19.61 10.48
N GLN A 20 -15.58 -19.28 10.87
CA GLN A 20 -14.44 -20.19 10.74
C GLN A 20 -14.50 -21.37 11.72
N ASN A 21 -14.08 -22.54 11.24
CA ASN A 21 -14.01 -23.78 12.02
C ASN A 21 -12.93 -23.66 13.13
N VAL A 22 -13.15 -24.29 14.30
CA VAL A 22 -12.25 -24.18 15.48
C VAL A 22 -10.77 -24.40 15.12
N GLY A 23 -10.47 -25.45 14.34
CA GLY A 23 -9.10 -25.77 13.91
C GLY A 23 -8.40 -24.73 13.00
N PHE A 24 -9.09 -23.68 12.55
CA PHE A 24 -8.45 -22.51 11.94
C PHE A 24 -7.70 -21.69 13.00
N PHE A 25 -8.26 -21.53 14.20
CA PHE A 25 -7.66 -20.75 15.29
C PHE A 25 -6.55 -21.51 16.05
N ASP A 26 -6.43 -22.82 15.83
CA ASP A 26 -5.33 -23.65 16.34
C ASP A 26 -4.02 -23.45 15.53
N GLU A 27 -4.08 -22.83 14.34
CA GLU A 27 -2.92 -22.49 13.53
C GLU A 27 -2.20 -21.25 14.09
N LYS A 28 -0.87 -21.32 14.26
CA LYS A 28 -0.08 -20.26 14.91
C LYS A 28 -0.17 -18.87 14.24
N GLU A 29 -0.45 -18.85 12.95
CA GLU A 29 -0.62 -17.62 12.15
C GLU A 29 -1.99 -16.98 12.38
N ASN A 30 -2.99 -17.80 12.71
CA ASN A 30 -4.39 -17.42 12.95
C ASN A 30 -4.73 -17.29 14.44
N ALA A 31 -3.71 -17.04 15.27
CA ALA A 31 -3.89 -16.78 16.70
C ALA A 31 -4.84 -15.58 16.92
N THR A 32 -5.84 -15.72 17.80
CA THR A 32 -6.97 -14.78 17.92
C THR A 32 -6.54 -13.32 18.19
N GLY A 33 -5.45 -13.12 18.93
CA GLY A 33 -4.88 -11.78 19.17
C GLY A 33 -4.28 -11.14 17.92
N ALA A 34 -3.61 -11.93 17.06
CA ALA A 34 -3.07 -11.45 15.79
C ALA A 34 -4.22 -11.11 14.82
N LEU A 35 -5.22 -11.99 14.68
CA LEU A 35 -6.41 -11.75 13.87
C LEU A 35 -7.19 -10.50 14.32
N THR A 36 -7.26 -10.22 15.63
CA THR A 36 -7.92 -9.02 16.16
C THR A 36 -7.16 -7.74 15.80
N ALA A 37 -5.82 -7.76 15.90
CA ALA A 37 -4.98 -6.65 15.48
C ALA A 37 -5.01 -6.43 13.96
N ASP A 38 -5.04 -7.51 13.17
CA ASP A 38 -5.11 -7.46 11.71
C ASP A 38 -6.48 -6.97 11.22
N LEU A 39 -7.59 -7.45 11.80
CA LEU A 39 -8.95 -6.94 11.57
C LEU A 39 -9.05 -5.43 11.77
N ALA A 40 -8.42 -4.90 12.82
CA ALA A 40 -8.38 -3.46 13.08
C ALA A 40 -7.50 -2.71 12.06
N THR A 41 -6.30 -3.23 11.80
CA THR A 41 -5.24 -2.57 11.01
C THR A 41 -5.49 -2.61 9.51
N ASN A 42 -5.94 -3.73 8.97
CA ASN A 42 -6.23 -3.85 7.54
C ASN A 42 -7.52 -3.10 7.19
N ALA A 43 -8.51 -3.02 8.09
CA ALA A 43 -9.69 -2.20 7.86
C ALA A 43 -9.39 -0.69 7.88
N THR A 44 -8.55 -0.19 8.81
CA THR A 44 -8.13 1.23 8.81
C THR A 44 -7.28 1.54 7.59
N LYS A 45 -6.41 0.61 7.16
CA LYS A 45 -5.71 0.69 5.88
C LYS A 45 -6.71 0.83 4.73
N VAL A 46 -7.51 -0.17 4.36
CA VAL A 46 -8.39 -0.08 3.17
C VAL A 46 -9.24 1.21 3.12
N SER A 47 -9.63 1.73 4.29
CA SER A 47 -10.40 2.98 4.44
C SER A 47 -9.61 4.24 4.04
N LEU A 48 -8.53 4.58 4.77
CA LEU A 48 -7.71 5.77 4.51
C LEU A 48 -7.25 5.84 3.05
N LEU A 49 -6.91 4.65 2.56
CA LEU A 49 -6.16 4.44 1.35
C LEU A 49 -7.08 4.47 0.10
N SER A 50 -8.37 4.13 0.27
CA SER A 50 -9.45 4.44 -0.69
C SER A 50 -9.70 5.95 -0.86
N GLY A 51 -9.34 6.77 0.14
CA GLY A 51 -9.46 8.22 0.05
C GLY A 51 -8.45 8.89 -0.89
N GLU A 52 -7.22 8.39 -0.97
CA GLU A 52 -6.10 9.18 -1.48
C GLU A 52 -5.54 8.75 -2.87
N PHE A 53 -5.41 7.45 -3.22
CA PHE A 53 -4.56 7.05 -4.39
C PHE A 53 -5.24 7.24 -5.73
N GLN A 54 -6.58 7.34 -5.76
CA GLN A 54 -7.33 7.62 -6.97
C GLN A 54 -6.83 8.94 -7.63
N SER A 55 -6.13 9.79 -6.88
CA SER A 55 -5.26 10.84 -7.41
C SER A 55 -3.92 10.32 -7.98
N ARG A 56 -2.91 10.05 -7.14
CA ARG A 56 -1.51 9.93 -7.63
C ARG A 56 -1.13 8.59 -8.28
N ALA A 57 -1.87 7.50 -8.09
CA ALA A 57 -1.53 6.23 -8.74
C ALA A 57 -1.63 6.38 -10.27
N PHE A 58 -2.72 6.99 -10.75
CA PHE A 58 -2.91 7.34 -12.16
C PHE A 58 -1.87 8.37 -12.64
N GLN A 59 -1.58 9.39 -11.81
CA GLN A 59 -0.58 10.42 -12.12
C GLN A 59 0.83 9.83 -12.34
N ALA A 60 1.29 8.95 -11.45
CA ALA A 60 2.64 8.38 -11.48
C ALA A 60 2.85 7.46 -12.70
N VAL A 61 1.87 6.59 -13.01
CA VAL A 61 1.94 5.70 -14.17
C VAL A 61 1.95 6.50 -15.48
N PHE A 62 1.09 7.52 -15.60
CA PHE A 62 1.03 8.36 -16.78
C PHE A 62 2.35 9.11 -17.05
N ILE A 63 2.94 9.71 -16.00
CA ILE A 63 4.23 10.41 -16.10
C ILE A 63 5.36 9.44 -16.48
N LEU A 64 5.42 8.25 -15.86
CA LEU A 64 6.47 7.27 -16.14
C LEU A 64 6.40 6.74 -17.57
N VAL A 65 5.20 6.40 -18.07
CA VAL A 65 5.01 5.94 -19.46
C VAL A 65 5.37 7.05 -20.45
N ALA A 66 4.93 8.30 -20.22
CA ALA A 66 5.28 9.43 -21.08
C ALA A 66 6.80 9.65 -21.12
N ALA A 67 7.48 9.62 -19.97
CA ALA A 67 8.93 9.79 -19.88
C ALA A 67 9.71 8.69 -20.62
N LEU A 68 9.31 7.42 -20.46
CA LEU A 68 9.94 6.30 -21.18
C LEU A 68 9.75 6.41 -22.70
N VAL A 69 8.53 6.72 -23.16
CA VAL A 69 8.25 6.89 -24.60
C VAL A 69 9.11 8.02 -25.19
N ILE A 70 9.17 9.18 -24.52
CA ILE A 70 9.99 10.32 -24.97
C ILE A 70 11.48 9.99 -24.97
N SER A 71 11.97 9.27 -23.95
CA SER A 71 13.39 8.93 -23.79
C SER A 71 13.90 7.91 -24.81
N PHE A 72 13.11 6.87 -25.13
CA PHE A 72 13.56 5.79 -26.00
C PHE A 72 13.19 5.95 -27.48
N ALA A 73 12.10 6.64 -27.83
CA ALA A 73 11.59 6.65 -29.20
C ALA A 73 12.54 7.31 -30.22
N ILE A 74 13.23 8.39 -29.85
CA ILE A 74 14.03 9.17 -30.81
C ILE A 74 15.42 8.54 -31.04
N PRO A 75 16.28 8.32 -30.03
CA PRO A 75 17.61 7.75 -30.27
C PRO A 75 17.56 6.23 -30.51
N GLY A 76 16.62 5.54 -29.85
CA GLY A 76 16.49 4.08 -29.91
C GLY A 76 16.06 3.58 -31.30
N ALA A 77 15.25 4.34 -32.02
CA ALA A 77 14.85 4.00 -33.39
C ALA A 77 16.08 3.94 -34.31
N HIS A 78 16.89 5.01 -34.38
CA HIS A 78 18.09 5.07 -35.22
C HIS A 78 19.11 3.98 -34.85
N ALA A 79 19.35 3.75 -33.55
CA ALA A 79 20.22 2.67 -33.10
C ALA A 79 19.72 1.27 -33.53
N SER A 80 18.40 1.04 -33.46
CA SER A 80 17.81 -0.25 -33.86
C SER A 80 17.90 -0.52 -35.37
N GLU A 81 17.81 0.52 -36.21
CA GLU A 81 17.94 0.41 -37.67
C GLU A 81 19.36 0.02 -38.08
N VAL A 82 20.37 0.67 -37.50
CA VAL A 82 21.80 0.36 -37.72
C VAL A 82 22.14 -1.05 -37.22
N LEU A 83 21.65 -1.45 -36.04
CA LEU A 83 21.88 -2.79 -35.48
C LEU A 83 21.23 -3.91 -36.30
N SER A 84 19.99 -3.70 -36.78
CA SER A 84 19.28 -4.67 -37.63
C SER A 84 20.05 -4.94 -38.93
N ASN A 85 20.60 -3.88 -39.55
CA ASN A 85 21.31 -3.93 -40.81
C ASN A 85 22.85 -4.03 -40.68
N ILE A 86 23.38 -4.45 -39.52
CA ILE A 86 24.82 -4.39 -39.20
C ILE A 86 25.73 -5.07 -40.26
N ARG A 87 25.28 -6.17 -40.89
CA ARG A 87 26.03 -6.83 -41.97
C ARG A 87 26.17 -5.94 -43.22
N THR A 88 25.15 -5.14 -43.52
CA THR A 88 25.15 -4.20 -44.64
C THR A 88 26.03 -2.98 -44.32
N VAL A 89 25.98 -2.48 -43.08
CA VAL A 89 26.82 -1.37 -42.59
C VAL A 89 28.31 -1.74 -42.68
N ALA A 90 28.67 -2.95 -42.21
CA ALA A 90 30.03 -3.48 -42.30
C ALA A 90 30.46 -3.76 -43.76
N ALA A 91 29.59 -4.36 -44.58
CA ALA A 91 29.88 -4.63 -46.00
C ALA A 91 30.08 -3.35 -46.84
N LEU A 92 29.50 -2.23 -46.44
CA LEU A 92 29.69 -0.92 -47.06
C LEU A 92 30.82 -0.10 -46.42
N GLY A 93 31.39 -0.54 -45.29
CA GLY A 93 32.45 0.18 -44.56
C GLY A 93 32.02 1.53 -43.96
N ILE A 94 30.71 1.79 -43.85
CA ILE A 94 30.15 3.09 -43.42
C ILE A 94 29.97 3.22 -41.90
N GLU A 95 30.50 2.27 -41.13
CA GLU A 95 30.37 2.13 -39.68
C GLU A 95 30.63 3.44 -38.92
N LYS A 96 31.71 4.15 -39.26
CA LYS A 96 32.04 5.45 -38.65
C LYS A 96 30.94 6.48 -38.87
N LYS A 97 30.46 6.62 -40.11
CA LYS A 97 29.39 7.58 -40.46
C LYS A 97 28.09 7.28 -39.72
N SER A 98 27.77 6.01 -39.48
CA SER A 98 26.61 5.62 -38.66
C SER A 98 26.78 5.97 -37.18
N VAL A 99 28.01 5.96 -36.65
CA VAL A 99 28.32 6.45 -35.30
C VAL A 99 28.27 7.97 -35.23
N ASP A 100 28.89 8.67 -36.20
CA ASP A 100 28.92 10.14 -36.25
C ASP A 100 27.50 10.75 -36.25
N VAL A 101 26.59 10.19 -37.05
CA VAL A 101 25.17 10.61 -37.10
C VAL A 101 24.42 10.27 -35.80
N PHE A 102 24.76 9.16 -35.13
CA PHE A 102 24.16 8.82 -33.83
C PHE A 102 24.64 9.76 -32.72
N ASP A 103 25.90 10.19 -32.73
CA ASP A 103 26.43 11.16 -31.77
C ASP A 103 25.79 12.55 -31.98
N GLU A 104 25.65 13.00 -33.24
CA GLU A 104 24.93 14.25 -33.58
C GLU A 104 23.47 14.21 -33.08
N LEU A 105 22.76 13.08 -33.27
CA LEU A 105 21.40 12.87 -32.75
C LEU A 105 21.31 12.81 -31.22
N LEU A 106 22.42 12.58 -30.50
CA LEU A 106 22.46 12.60 -29.03
C LEU A 106 22.72 14.00 -28.46
N VAL A 107 23.35 14.91 -29.21
CA VAL A 107 23.67 16.27 -28.70
C VAL A 107 22.40 17.04 -28.30
N GLU A 108 21.33 16.98 -29.09
CA GLU A 108 20.07 17.68 -28.78
C GLU A 108 19.40 17.17 -27.48
N PRO A 109 19.09 15.86 -27.31
CA PRO A 109 18.50 15.36 -26.06
C PRO A 109 19.43 15.51 -24.85
N LEU A 110 20.76 15.41 -25.01
CA LEU A 110 21.70 15.66 -23.91
C LEU A 110 21.68 17.13 -23.45
N GLN A 111 21.72 18.10 -24.38
CA GLN A 111 21.63 19.52 -24.02
C GLN A 111 20.26 19.87 -23.42
N LYS A 112 19.18 19.30 -23.97
CA LYS A 112 17.81 19.51 -23.46
C LYS A 112 17.65 18.94 -22.06
N GLY A 113 18.06 17.68 -21.85
CA GLY A 113 18.04 17.03 -20.53
C GLY A 113 18.92 17.72 -19.49
N SER A 114 20.09 18.25 -19.90
CA SER A 114 20.95 19.05 -19.01
C SER A 114 20.25 20.34 -18.56
N LYS A 115 19.65 21.10 -19.49
CA LYS A 115 18.87 22.31 -19.18
C LYS A 115 17.65 22.00 -18.33
N GLU A 116 16.93 20.91 -18.63
CA GLU A 116 15.75 20.49 -17.88
C GLU A 116 16.09 20.02 -16.46
N ALA A 117 17.20 19.29 -16.28
CA ALA A 117 17.73 18.94 -14.96
C ALA A 117 18.15 20.18 -14.16
N GLN A 118 18.77 21.18 -14.81
CA GLN A 118 19.10 22.47 -14.16
C GLN A 118 17.85 23.25 -13.75
N VAL A 119 16.82 23.33 -14.60
CA VAL A 119 15.55 24.01 -14.28
C VAL A 119 14.82 23.30 -13.14
N ASN A 120 14.74 21.96 -13.16
CA ASN A 120 14.13 21.18 -12.09
C ASN A 120 14.90 21.29 -10.76
N GLY A 121 16.24 21.24 -10.80
CA GLY A 121 17.10 21.46 -9.63
C GLY A 121 16.95 22.86 -9.04
N LEU A 122 16.93 23.89 -9.90
CA LEU A 122 16.70 25.29 -9.50
C LEU A 122 15.30 25.45 -8.87
N SER A 123 14.27 24.85 -9.44
CA SER A 123 12.90 24.88 -8.92
C SER A 123 12.77 24.26 -7.53
N LEU A 124 13.36 23.07 -7.32
CA LEU A 124 13.40 22.39 -6.01
C LEU A 124 14.20 23.19 -4.97
N GLY A 125 15.35 23.75 -5.36
CA GLY A 125 16.17 24.60 -4.49
C GLY A 125 15.47 25.91 -4.12
N PHE A 126 14.86 26.59 -5.08
CA PHE A 126 14.11 27.83 -4.88
C PHE A 126 12.87 27.63 -4.01
N SER A 127 12.13 26.53 -4.21
CA SER A 127 11.00 26.14 -3.35
C SER A 127 11.45 25.90 -1.91
N SER A 128 12.58 25.20 -1.73
CA SER A 128 13.19 24.93 -0.42
C SER A 128 13.68 26.22 0.26
N PHE A 129 14.24 27.16 -0.51
CA PHE A 129 14.65 28.48 -0.05
C PHE A 129 13.45 29.32 0.42
N ILE A 130 12.37 29.41 -0.38
CA ILE A 130 11.14 30.12 0.01
C ILE A 130 10.55 29.54 1.30
N MET A 131 10.51 28.21 1.42
CA MET A 131 10.03 27.55 2.64
C MET A 131 10.86 27.96 3.86
N MET A 132 12.19 27.91 3.78
CA MET A 132 13.06 28.25 4.91
C MET A 132 13.04 29.76 5.23
N ALA A 133 13.01 30.62 4.21
CA ALA A 133 12.87 32.06 4.35
C ALA A 133 11.54 32.46 5.02
N THR A 134 10.45 31.74 4.72
CA THR A 134 9.15 31.97 5.38
C THR A 134 9.22 31.68 6.88
N HIS A 135 9.86 30.58 7.29
CA HIS A 135 10.08 30.28 8.71
C HIS A 135 10.97 31.34 9.39
N ALA A 136 12.05 31.77 8.73
CA ALA A 136 12.93 32.82 9.26
C ALA A 136 12.21 34.17 9.44
N LEU A 137 11.34 34.56 8.51
CA LEU A 137 10.53 35.79 8.62
C LEU A 137 9.51 35.72 9.77
N ILE A 138 8.87 34.56 9.98
CA ILE A 138 7.96 34.33 11.12
C ILE A 138 8.71 34.49 12.45
N PHE A 139 9.90 33.89 12.57
CA PHE A 139 10.75 34.06 13.76
C PHE A 139 11.18 35.50 13.97
N TRP A 140 11.63 36.21 12.93
CA TRP A 140 12.10 37.59 13.03
C TRP A 140 10.98 38.57 13.43
N PHE A 141 9.85 38.54 12.73
CA PHE A 141 8.72 39.43 13.03
C PHE A 141 8.09 39.09 14.38
N GLY A 142 8.01 37.81 14.73
CA GLY A 142 7.52 37.36 16.02
C GLY A 142 8.42 37.75 17.19
N ALA A 143 9.75 37.58 17.06
CA ALA A 143 10.71 38.00 18.09
C ALA A 143 10.58 39.49 18.43
N LYS A 144 10.32 40.33 17.42
CA LYS A 144 9.98 41.74 17.62
C LYS A 144 8.72 41.90 18.48
N LYS A 145 7.62 41.21 18.16
CA LYS A 145 6.38 41.27 18.96
C LYS A 145 6.50 40.78 20.40
N VAL A 146 7.39 39.81 20.67
CA VAL A 146 7.72 39.37 22.03
C VAL A 146 8.47 40.46 22.79
N ASN A 147 9.42 41.15 22.14
CA ASN A 147 10.10 42.31 22.72
C ASN A 147 9.16 43.50 22.95
N ASP A 148 8.18 43.70 22.07
CA ASP A 148 7.11 44.70 22.23
C ASP A 148 6.08 44.31 23.32
N GLY A 149 6.24 43.15 24.00
CA GLY A 149 5.42 42.69 25.11
C GLY A 149 3.98 42.28 24.75
N THR A 150 3.61 42.30 23.47
CA THR A 150 2.23 42.08 23.01
C THR A 150 1.85 40.62 22.79
N VAL A 151 2.82 39.71 22.69
CA VAL A 151 2.61 38.27 22.48
C VAL A 151 3.63 37.48 23.32
N GLY A 152 3.17 36.44 24.01
CA GLY A 152 4.07 35.57 24.78
C GLY A 152 4.87 34.61 23.89
N PHE A 153 6.14 34.38 24.21
CA PHE A 153 7.00 33.44 23.47
C PHE A 153 6.36 32.04 23.28
N THR A 154 5.69 31.53 24.32
CA THR A 154 4.98 30.25 24.31
C THR A 154 3.85 30.19 23.28
N GLU A 155 3.13 31.29 23.07
CA GLU A 155 2.01 31.41 22.13
C GLU A 155 2.50 31.45 20.67
N MET A 156 3.64 32.13 20.46
CA MET A 156 4.39 32.09 19.21
C MET A 156 4.87 30.67 18.86
N MET A 157 5.49 29.95 19.80
CA MET A 157 5.98 28.60 19.53
C MET A 157 4.81 27.63 19.26
N ARG A 158 3.69 27.77 19.98
CA ARG A 158 2.47 27.00 19.75
C ARG A 158 1.90 27.22 18.34
N THR A 159 1.84 28.46 17.88
CA THR A 159 1.31 28.80 16.54
C THR A 159 2.25 28.35 15.42
N LEU A 160 3.56 28.52 15.58
CA LEU A 160 4.57 28.01 14.64
C LEU A 160 4.51 26.47 14.51
N MET A 161 4.45 25.75 15.63
CA MET A 161 4.35 24.28 15.62
C MET A 161 3.05 23.82 14.93
N ALA A 162 1.92 24.46 15.19
CA ALA A 162 0.65 24.15 14.52
C ALA A 162 0.75 24.30 13.00
N ILE A 163 1.27 25.44 12.50
CA ILE A 163 1.43 25.70 11.06
C ILE A 163 2.38 24.68 10.42
N THR A 164 3.52 24.40 11.06
CA THR A 164 4.52 23.46 10.54
C THR A 164 3.95 22.03 10.45
N MET A 165 3.21 21.59 11.47
CA MET A 165 2.53 20.29 11.48
C MET A 165 1.46 20.20 10.40
N SER A 166 0.68 21.26 10.14
CA SER A 166 -0.30 21.28 9.05
C SER A 166 0.36 21.12 7.67
N ILE A 167 1.44 21.86 7.40
CA ILE A 167 2.19 21.78 6.13
C ILE A 167 2.75 20.35 5.94
N GLN A 168 3.39 19.79 6.97
CA GLN A 168 3.93 18.44 6.93
C GLN A 168 2.85 17.37 6.78
N THR A 169 1.68 17.54 7.39
CA THR A 169 0.55 16.60 7.27
C THR A 169 0.05 16.55 5.83
N VAL A 170 -0.20 17.70 5.19
CA VAL A 170 -0.62 17.76 3.77
C VAL A 170 0.47 17.19 2.85
N SER A 171 1.75 17.42 3.18
CA SER A 171 2.89 16.83 2.44
C SER A 171 3.09 15.33 2.69
N SER A 172 2.46 14.74 3.71
CA SER A 172 2.64 13.32 4.09
C SER A 172 1.43 12.43 3.76
N ALA A 173 0.21 12.98 3.77
CA ALA A 173 -1.04 12.35 3.30
C ALA A 173 -0.85 11.70 1.92
N SER A 174 -0.68 12.56 0.90
CA SER A 174 0.41 12.55 -0.09
C SER A 174 1.17 11.23 -0.39
N SER A 175 1.78 10.58 0.61
CA SER A 175 2.71 9.46 0.45
C SER A 175 2.13 8.09 0.81
N PHE A 176 0.98 7.99 1.51
CA PHE A 176 0.48 6.71 2.05
C PHE A 176 -0.02 5.68 0.99
N LEU A 177 0.06 6.01 -0.31
CA LEU A 177 -1.11 5.90 -1.21
C LEU A 177 -1.81 4.42 -1.64
N GLY A 178 -0.47 3.94 -1.80
CA GLY A 178 0.35 2.71 -2.15
C GLY A 178 0.39 1.40 -1.29
N ASP A 179 -0.15 1.33 -0.07
CA ASP A 179 -0.48 0.07 0.68
C ASP A 179 -1.90 -0.57 0.59
N ALA A 180 -2.95 0.10 0.09
CA ALA A 180 -4.38 -0.31 0.14
C ALA A 180 -4.69 -1.73 -0.35
N PRO A 181 -4.24 -2.14 -1.56
CA PRO A 181 -4.75 -3.38 -2.17
C PRO A 181 -4.43 -4.61 -1.31
N LYS A 182 -3.26 -4.60 -0.67
CA LYS A 182 -2.75 -5.66 0.21
C LYS A 182 -3.70 -5.93 1.39
N ALA A 183 -4.15 -4.85 2.02
CA ALA A 183 -5.08 -4.90 3.16
C ALA A 183 -6.51 -5.27 2.75
N GLY A 184 -6.89 -5.07 1.49
CA GLY A 184 -8.16 -5.55 0.94
C GLY A 184 -8.13 -7.05 0.71
N SER A 185 -7.05 -7.58 0.13
CA SER A 185 -6.92 -9.00 -0.20
C SER A 185 -6.98 -9.93 1.03
N THR A 186 -6.37 -9.56 2.16
CA THR A 186 -6.43 -10.37 3.40
C THR A 186 -7.85 -10.48 3.94
N ILE A 187 -8.58 -9.37 3.95
CA ILE A 187 -9.98 -9.33 4.40
C ILE A 187 -10.89 -10.19 3.52
N PHE A 188 -10.75 -10.12 2.18
CA PHE A 188 -11.56 -10.95 1.28
C PHE A 188 -11.17 -12.43 1.35
N ALA A 189 -9.89 -12.77 1.53
CA ALA A 189 -9.44 -14.15 1.68
C ALA A 189 -10.02 -14.83 2.94
N ILE A 190 -10.20 -14.10 4.04
CA ILE A 190 -10.85 -14.61 5.26
C ILE A 190 -12.36 -14.77 5.03
N ARG A 191 -13.03 -13.77 4.42
CA ARG A 191 -14.47 -13.80 4.14
C ARG A 191 -14.88 -14.97 3.23
N ASP A 192 -14.12 -15.20 2.16
CA ASP A 192 -14.49 -16.14 1.09
C ASP A 192 -13.95 -17.58 1.32
N ARG A 193 -13.35 -17.84 2.49
CA ARG A 193 -12.89 -19.17 2.91
C ARG A 193 -14.07 -20.09 3.24
N VAL A 194 -14.38 -21.00 2.33
CA VAL A 194 -15.36 -22.09 2.55
C VAL A 194 -14.85 -23.02 3.66
N THR A 195 -15.59 -23.12 4.76
CA THR A 195 -15.28 -24.00 5.88
C THR A 195 -15.71 -25.45 5.62
N PRO A 196 -14.87 -26.46 5.91
CA PRO A 196 -15.27 -27.88 5.83
C PRO A 196 -16.40 -28.29 6.78
N ILE A 197 -16.68 -27.47 7.80
CA ILE A 197 -17.79 -27.62 8.75
C ILE A 197 -18.38 -26.22 8.90
N ASP A 198 -19.51 -25.93 8.24
CA ASP A 198 -20.23 -24.66 8.40
C ASP A 198 -21.35 -24.82 9.44
N SER A 199 -21.20 -24.18 10.59
CA SER A 199 -22.20 -24.18 11.68
C SER A 199 -23.48 -23.41 11.35
N PHE A 200 -23.49 -22.61 10.29
CA PHE A 200 -24.63 -21.80 9.85
C PHE A 200 -25.43 -22.46 8.71
N SER A 201 -24.98 -23.61 8.20
CA SER A 201 -25.75 -24.33 7.17
C SER A 201 -27.08 -24.85 7.74
N PRO A 202 -28.21 -24.67 7.02
CA PRO A 202 -29.46 -25.34 7.37
C PRO A 202 -29.41 -26.85 7.06
N GLU A 203 -28.43 -27.30 6.26
CA GLU A 203 -28.31 -28.66 5.76
C GLU A 203 -27.73 -29.60 6.83
N GLY A 204 -28.42 -30.71 7.06
CA GLY A 204 -28.06 -31.72 8.05
C GLY A 204 -29.29 -32.44 8.57
N LEU A 205 -29.12 -33.70 8.99
CA LEU A 205 -30.22 -34.45 9.59
C LEU A 205 -30.53 -33.87 10.98
N ARG A 206 -31.74 -33.34 11.17
CA ARG A 206 -32.23 -32.81 12.45
C ARG A 206 -33.23 -33.81 13.07
N PRO A 207 -32.77 -34.86 13.79
CA PRO A 207 -33.65 -35.87 14.36
C PRO A 207 -34.57 -35.29 15.44
N ALA A 208 -35.88 -35.50 15.31
CA ALA A 208 -36.88 -34.98 16.26
C ALA A 208 -36.84 -35.63 17.66
N LYS A 209 -36.14 -36.75 17.80
CA LYS A 209 -35.85 -37.44 19.07
C LYS A 209 -34.50 -38.13 18.97
N VAL A 210 -33.68 -38.03 20.02
CA VAL A 210 -32.32 -38.61 20.08
C VAL A 210 -32.26 -39.59 21.25
N GLU A 211 -31.73 -40.81 21.01
CA GLU A 211 -31.71 -41.90 22.01
C GLU A 211 -30.29 -42.19 22.55
N GLY A 212 -29.38 -41.22 22.45
CA GLY A 212 -28.06 -41.20 23.12
C GLY A 212 -27.03 -42.25 22.69
N ARG A 213 -27.37 -43.21 21.81
CA ARG A 213 -26.45 -44.27 21.37
C ARG A 213 -25.34 -43.76 20.45
N LEU A 214 -24.20 -43.43 21.05
CA LEU A 214 -22.95 -43.12 20.35
C LEU A 214 -22.17 -44.42 20.01
N ALA A 215 -22.14 -44.79 18.73
CA ALA A 215 -21.25 -45.83 18.22
C ALA A 215 -19.92 -45.20 17.78
N LYS A 216 -18.79 -45.63 18.37
CA LYS A 216 -17.47 -45.05 18.10
C LYS A 216 -16.66 -45.90 17.12
N GLU A 217 -16.87 -45.66 15.82
CA GLU A 217 -16.09 -46.31 14.77
C GLU A 217 -14.67 -45.73 14.69
N ASN A 218 -13.66 -46.60 14.63
CA ASN A 218 -12.25 -46.22 14.82
C ASN A 218 -11.59 -45.70 13.52
N ARG A 219 -12.00 -44.51 13.05
CA ARG A 219 -11.29 -43.81 11.98
C ARG A 219 -10.07 -43.05 12.52
N PRO A 220 -8.90 -43.10 11.85
CA PRO A 220 -7.77 -42.23 12.19
C PRO A 220 -8.12 -40.76 11.91
N SER A 221 -8.00 -39.90 12.92
CA SER A 221 -8.13 -38.45 12.77
C SER A 221 -6.91 -37.86 12.06
N PRO A 222 -7.07 -37.04 10.99
CA PRO A 222 -5.95 -36.30 10.41
C PRO A 222 -5.44 -35.20 11.35
N TYR A 223 -6.30 -34.69 12.25
CA TYR A 223 -5.92 -33.72 13.27
C TYR A 223 -5.21 -34.43 14.42
N ARG A 224 -3.94 -34.09 14.61
CA ARG A 224 -3.13 -34.54 15.75
C ARG A 224 -3.43 -33.68 16.98
N TRP A 225 -4.64 -33.83 17.52
CA TRP A 225 -5.06 -33.22 18.78
C TRP A 225 -3.98 -33.45 19.85
N GLN A 226 -3.41 -32.37 20.38
CA GLN A 226 -2.51 -32.48 21.52
C GLN A 226 -3.33 -32.97 22.71
N ALA A 227 -2.79 -33.93 23.48
CA ALA A 227 -3.60 -34.84 24.30
C ALA A 227 -4.45 -34.15 25.40
N THR A 228 -4.10 -32.92 25.77
CA THR A 228 -4.88 -32.03 26.65
C THR A 228 -6.32 -31.82 26.19
N SER A 229 -6.61 -31.77 24.88
CA SER A 229 -7.97 -31.55 24.38
C SER A 229 -8.90 -32.76 24.57
N ALA A 230 -8.34 -33.97 24.72
CA ALA A 230 -9.11 -35.21 24.69
C ALA A 230 -10.02 -35.41 25.92
N GLN A 231 -9.71 -34.79 27.06
CA GLN A 231 -10.56 -34.84 28.26
C GLN A 231 -11.87 -34.07 28.09
N VAL A 232 -11.87 -32.98 27.31
CA VAL A 232 -13.07 -32.13 27.13
C VAL A 232 -14.14 -32.84 26.31
N CYS A 233 -13.75 -33.55 25.23
CA CYS A 233 -14.70 -34.32 24.41
C CYS A 233 -15.32 -35.52 25.13
N LEU A 234 -14.70 -36.04 26.21
CA LEU A 234 -15.28 -37.13 26.99
C LEU A 234 -16.40 -36.68 27.93
N LEU A 235 -16.41 -35.42 28.39
CA LEU A 235 -17.54 -34.88 29.19
C LEU A 235 -18.82 -34.73 28.35
N PHE A 236 -18.70 -34.35 27.07
CA PHE A 236 -19.84 -34.18 26.16
C PHE A 236 -20.45 -35.49 25.62
N ALA A 237 -19.95 -36.65 26.06
CA ALA A 237 -20.48 -37.96 25.69
C ALA A 237 -21.33 -38.62 26.81
N PHE A 238 -21.61 -37.90 27.91
CA PHE A 238 -22.21 -38.46 29.13
C PHE A 238 -23.24 -37.55 29.83
N VAL A 239 -23.80 -36.57 29.10
CA VAL A 239 -24.89 -35.67 29.52
C VAL A 239 -25.94 -35.59 28.41
#